data_AF-A0A2T4V6G0-F1
#
_entry.id   AF-A0A2T4V6G0-F1
#
_cell.length_a   1.000
_cell.length_b   1.000
_cell.length_c   1.000
_cell.angle_alpha   90.00
_cell.angle_beta   90.00
_cell.angle_gamma   90.00
#
_symmetry.space_group_name_H-M   'P 1'
#
loop_
_entity.id
_entity.type
_entity.pdbx_description
1 polymer ?
#
loop_
_entity_poly.entity_id
_entity_poly.type
_entity_poly.pdbx_seq_one_letter_code
_entity_poly.pdbx_strand_id
1 'polypeptide(L)'
;MAVFVAFLVSGLLVQPLNVAFGIWFTQIFVFLGLGWIVLRATGRDPVRYTGLFPFPGLVPVAFGFALGVVNFFAIVAPIQYVSQALLPKAWREIYDVADIFRGQSPLEMALIVASVTLGAPVCEEFFFRGIFFQGLKSHGGPPLRMLVLSAVVFSAFHLDPVGFLARVELGVLFGWLLLRTGSLWPGILAHTANNLVSTVLFFGAKQVESPQEPTTRQEQLAILLFALMGSGVLWALLSATRRFPSLLGPPRPAQVVEAPEPPVQPEPFPGLLRLALPWAFAAVLSLSAYKALDPLGVRLSQIDLRYPLKPVPEDAPDALQAERKALDELRVRARRGEVPLEEYAQERARQSKQPRRDAP
;
A
#
# COMPACT_ATOMS: atom_id res chain seq x y z
N MET A 1 18.13 11.26 -5.36
CA MET A 1 17.76 11.63 -3.97
C MET A 1 16.82 12.84 -3.93
N ALA A 2 17.20 14.03 -4.42
CA ALA A 2 16.36 15.24 -4.35
C ALA A 2 14.97 15.13 -5.02
N VAL A 3 14.88 14.54 -6.23
CA VAL A 3 13.61 14.31 -6.94
C VAL A 3 12.70 13.35 -6.18
N PHE A 4 13.30 12.33 -5.55
CA PHE A 4 12.59 11.32 -4.77
C PHE A 4 12.03 11.92 -3.47
N VAL A 5 12.82 12.72 -2.75
CA VAL A 5 12.38 13.43 -1.54
C VAL A 5 11.30 14.46 -1.86
N ALA A 6 11.43 15.21 -2.96
CA ALA A 6 10.43 16.21 -3.36
C ALA A 6 9.04 15.60 -3.65
N PHE A 7 8.99 14.38 -4.18
CA PHE A 7 7.72 13.68 -4.44
C PHE A 7 7.19 12.89 -3.24
N LEU A 8 8.06 12.37 -2.38
CA LEU A 8 7.62 11.83 -1.08
C LEU A 8 6.90 12.93 -0.28
N VAL A 9 7.47 14.13 -0.29
CA VAL A 9 6.85 15.33 0.29
C VAL A 9 5.57 15.71 -0.45
N SER A 10 5.50 15.62 -1.78
CA SER A 10 4.26 15.93 -2.51
C SER A 10 3.12 14.95 -2.22
N GLY A 11 3.40 13.64 -2.11
CA GLY A 11 2.42 12.64 -1.68
C GLY A 11 1.89 12.92 -0.26
N LEU A 12 2.78 13.27 0.67
CA LEU A 12 2.43 13.66 2.03
C LEU A 12 1.59 14.95 2.10
N LEU A 13 1.71 15.84 1.12
CA LEU A 13 0.92 17.08 1.05
C LEU A 13 -0.47 16.86 0.43
N VAL A 14 -0.66 15.85 -0.41
CA VAL A 14 -1.93 15.59 -1.12
C VAL A 14 -2.84 14.64 -0.35
N GLN A 15 -2.30 13.62 0.33
CA GLN A 15 -3.09 12.67 1.12
C GLN A 15 -4.02 13.31 2.17
N PRO A 16 -3.63 14.39 2.88
CA PRO A 16 -4.52 15.03 3.84
C PRO A 16 -5.72 15.74 3.23
N LEU A 17 -5.71 16.03 1.91
CA LEU A 17 -6.86 16.63 1.24
C LEU A 17 -7.97 15.61 1.03
N ASN A 18 -7.61 14.38 0.66
CA ASN A 18 -8.53 13.27 0.48
C ASN A 18 -7.72 11.99 0.39
N VAL A 19 -8.07 11.01 1.23
CA VAL A 19 -7.32 9.76 1.31
C VAL A 19 -7.40 8.98 -0.01
N ALA A 20 -8.60 8.83 -0.59
CA ALA A 20 -8.80 8.08 -1.83
C ALA A 20 -7.99 8.68 -3.00
N PHE A 21 -8.12 9.99 -3.20
CA PHE A 21 -7.38 10.70 -4.23
C PHE A 21 -5.87 10.69 -3.97
N GLY A 22 -5.46 10.93 -2.73
CA GLY A 22 -4.06 10.99 -2.33
C GLY A 22 -3.31 9.68 -2.50
N ILE A 23 -3.94 8.54 -2.21
CA ILE A 23 -3.34 7.23 -2.48
C ILE A 23 -3.12 7.09 -4.00
N TRP A 24 -4.15 7.28 -4.83
CA TRP A 24 -4.00 7.20 -6.30
C TRP A 24 -2.96 8.16 -6.85
N PHE A 25 -2.93 9.40 -6.37
CA PHE A 25 -1.95 10.41 -6.76
C PHE A 25 -0.53 9.93 -6.45
N THR A 26 -0.33 9.35 -5.26
CA THR A 26 0.95 8.77 -4.85
C THR A 26 1.34 7.61 -5.78
N GLN A 27 0.43 6.68 -6.04
CA GLN A 27 0.71 5.52 -6.89
C GLN A 27 1.09 5.94 -8.32
N ILE A 28 0.31 6.84 -8.93
CA ILE A 28 0.49 7.24 -10.33
C ILE A 28 1.70 8.18 -10.49
N PHE A 29 1.81 9.23 -9.69
CA PHE A 29 2.79 10.29 -9.94
C PHE A 29 4.10 10.08 -9.19
N VAL A 30 4.05 9.50 -7.99
CA VAL A 30 5.26 9.22 -7.19
C VAL A 30 5.89 7.91 -7.62
N PHE A 31 5.19 6.78 -7.48
CA PHE A 31 5.80 5.48 -7.74
C PHE A 31 5.98 5.20 -9.24
N LEU A 32 4.89 5.28 -10.01
CA LEU A 32 4.95 5.01 -11.45
C LEU A 32 5.62 6.15 -12.21
N GLY A 33 5.17 7.40 -12.03
CA GLY A 33 5.61 8.55 -12.81
C GLY A 33 7.09 8.88 -12.64
N LEU A 34 7.57 9.00 -11.40
CA LEU A 34 9.01 9.22 -11.18
C LEU A 34 9.84 8.04 -11.61
N GLY A 35 9.39 6.82 -11.30
CA GLY A 35 10.09 5.61 -11.72
C GLY A 35 10.27 5.60 -13.25
N TRP A 36 9.21 5.96 -13.97
CA TRP A 36 9.23 6.09 -15.43
C TRP A 36 10.21 7.15 -15.91
N ILE A 37 10.18 8.35 -15.32
CA ILE A 37 11.10 9.44 -15.67
C ILE A 37 12.55 9.01 -15.43
N VAL A 38 12.86 8.39 -14.28
CA VAL A 38 14.22 7.95 -13.93
C VAL A 38 14.75 6.92 -14.92
N LEU A 39 13.93 5.93 -15.31
CA LEU A 39 14.34 4.93 -16.29
C LEU A 39 14.58 5.57 -17.66
N ARG A 40 13.65 6.41 -18.15
CA ARG A 40 13.81 7.10 -19.43
C ARG A 40 15.00 8.07 -19.43
N ALA A 41 15.23 8.78 -18.33
CA ALA A 41 16.37 9.67 -18.14
C ALA A 41 17.71 8.93 -18.09
N THR A 42 17.71 7.61 -17.94
CA THR A 42 18.91 6.78 -17.98
C THR A 42 18.99 5.89 -19.24
N GLY A 43 18.16 6.18 -20.25
CA GLY A 43 18.13 5.45 -21.53
C GLY A 43 17.48 4.06 -21.44
N ARG A 44 16.86 3.71 -20.31
CA ARG A 44 16.24 2.41 -20.08
C ARG A 44 14.78 2.44 -20.50
N ASP A 45 14.35 1.43 -21.26
CA ASP A 45 12.93 1.22 -21.56
C ASP A 45 12.19 0.75 -20.30
N PRO A 46 11.20 1.51 -19.77
CA PRO A 46 10.58 1.18 -18.49
C PRO A 46 9.84 -0.15 -18.48
N VAL A 47 9.27 -0.56 -19.60
CA VAL A 47 8.44 -1.77 -19.68
C VAL A 47 9.34 -3.02 -19.71
N ARG A 48 10.41 -2.98 -20.49
CA ARG A 48 11.36 -4.10 -20.62
C ARG A 48 12.29 -4.19 -19.42
N TYR A 49 12.82 -3.07 -18.94
CA TYR A 49 13.78 -3.06 -17.82
C TYR A 49 13.17 -3.61 -16.53
N THR A 50 11.92 -3.20 -16.25
CA THR A 50 11.23 -3.61 -15.03
C THR A 50 10.72 -5.06 -15.08
N GLY A 51 10.58 -5.66 -16.27
CA GLY A 51 10.01 -7.00 -16.45
C GLY A 51 8.49 -7.02 -16.61
N LEU A 52 7.87 -5.89 -16.99
CA LEU A 52 6.47 -5.86 -17.43
C LEU A 52 6.30 -6.54 -18.79
N PHE A 53 7.34 -6.53 -19.63
CA PHE A 53 7.41 -7.24 -20.91
C PHE A 53 8.70 -8.06 -21.04
N PRO A 54 8.65 -9.28 -21.62
CA PRO A 54 7.46 -9.96 -22.14
C PRO A 54 6.52 -10.46 -21.03
N PHE A 55 5.23 -10.57 -21.36
CA PHE A 55 4.23 -11.17 -20.48
C PHE A 55 4.55 -12.66 -20.28
N PRO A 56 4.58 -13.19 -19.03
CA PRO A 56 5.06 -14.55 -18.75
C PRO A 56 4.01 -15.64 -19.04
N GLY A 57 2.81 -15.26 -19.50
CA GLY A 57 1.67 -16.14 -19.66
C GLY A 57 0.76 -16.18 -18.43
N LEU A 58 -0.44 -16.75 -18.59
CA LEU A 58 -1.44 -16.77 -17.52
C LEU A 58 -1.07 -17.71 -16.36
N VAL A 59 -0.36 -18.80 -16.63
CA VAL A 59 -0.04 -19.82 -15.62
C VAL A 59 0.85 -19.25 -14.50
N PRO A 60 2.00 -18.58 -14.78
CA PRO A 60 2.80 -17.98 -13.71
C PRO A 60 2.08 -16.85 -12.97
N VAL A 61 1.20 -16.13 -13.65
CA VAL A 61 0.40 -15.04 -13.05
C VAL A 61 -0.64 -15.59 -12.08
N ALA A 62 -1.39 -16.62 -12.51
CA ALA A 62 -2.35 -17.30 -11.66
C ALA A 62 -1.67 -18.01 -10.47
N PHE A 63 -0.48 -18.59 -10.70
CA PHE A 63 0.32 -19.17 -9.64
C PHE A 63 0.77 -18.11 -8.62
N GLY A 64 1.23 -16.94 -9.09
CA GLY A 64 1.53 -15.79 -8.23
C GLY A 64 0.33 -15.36 -7.38
N PHE A 65 -0.84 -15.21 -7.99
CA PHE A 65 -2.09 -14.90 -7.28
C PHE A 65 -2.40 -15.95 -6.19
N ALA A 66 -2.36 -17.24 -6.54
CA ALA A 66 -2.62 -18.33 -5.60
C ALA A 66 -1.62 -18.34 -4.43
N LEU A 67 -0.33 -18.11 -4.71
CA LEU A 67 0.68 -17.96 -3.67
C LEU A 67 0.37 -16.77 -2.77
N GLY A 68 -0.06 -15.62 -3.30
CA GLY A 68 -0.42 -14.45 -2.51
C GLY A 68 -1.56 -14.73 -1.52
N VAL A 69 -2.61 -15.42 -1.97
CA VAL A 69 -3.74 -15.85 -1.10
C VAL A 69 -3.26 -16.80 -0.02
N VAL A 70 -2.56 -17.87 -0.41
CA VAL A 70 -2.14 -18.92 0.54
C VAL A 70 -1.10 -18.38 1.53
N ASN A 71 -0.17 -17.53 1.06
CA ASN A 71 0.81 -16.88 1.91
C ASN A 71 0.17 -15.98 2.97
N PHE A 72 -0.96 -15.35 2.64
CA PHE A 72 -1.69 -14.54 3.61
C PHE A 72 -2.05 -15.37 4.86
N PHE A 73 -2.69 -16.52 4.66
CA PHE A 73 -3.11 -17.38 5.77
C PHE A 73 -1.94 -18.12 6.42
N ALA A 74 -0.96 -18.56 5.62
CA ALA A 74 0.17 -19.34 6.11
C ALA A 74 1.15 -18.51 6.96
N ILE A 75 1.41 -17.27 6.56
CA ILE A 75 2.54 -16.48 7.08
C ILE A 75 2.10 -15.09 7.54
N VAL A 76 1.43 -14.31 6.70
CA VAL A 76 1.09 -12.91 7.02
C VAL A 76 0.18 -12.80 8.23
N ALA A 77 -0.93 -13.53 8.26
CA ALA A 77 -1.90 -13.46 9.36
C ALA A 77 -1.29 -13.88 10.72
N PRO A 78 -0.52 -14.98 10.82
CA PRO A 78 0.19 -15.31 12.05
C PRO A 78 1.21 -14.26 12.49
N ILE A 79 2.03 -13.73 11.56
CA ILE A 79 2.99 -12.66 11.88
C ILE A 79 2.24 -11.42 12.38
N GLN A 80 1.17 -11.02 11.70
CA GLN A 80 0.37 -9.86 12.07
C GLN A 80 -0.25 -10.03 13.45
N TYR A 81 -0.78 -11.21 13.77
CA TYR A 81 -1.33 -11.54 15.09
C TYR A 81 -0.27 -11.42 16.19
N VAL A 82 0.91 -12.01 15.96
CA VAL A 82 2.03 -11.94 16.92
C VAL A 82 2.50 -10.50 17.09
N SER A 83 2.66 -9.74 16.00
CA SER A 83 3.02 -8.31 16.05
C SER A 83 2.02 -7.51 16.89
N GLN A 84 0.71 -7.74 16.70
CA GLN A 84 -0.33 -7.05 17.48
C GLN A 84 -0.30 -7.45 18.96
N ALA A 85 0.01 -8.71 19.28
CA ALA A 85 0.12 -9.19 20.64
C ALA A 85 1.35 -8.65 21.38
N LEU A 86 2.48 -8.48 20.68
CA LEU A 86 3.76 -8.05 21.27
C LEU A 86 3.91 -6.53 21.35
N LEU A 87 3.37 -5.78 20.39
CA LEU A 87 3.60 -4.33 20.33
C LEU A 87 2.67 -3.54 21.25
N PRO A 88 3.13 -2.38 21.76
CA PRO A 88 2.34 -1.52 22.63
C PRO A 88 0.99 -1.14 22.00
N LYS A 89 -0.08 -1.13 22.80
CA LYS A 89 -1.43 -0.69 22.35
C LYS A 89 -1.39 0.68 21.66
N ALA A 90 -0.66 1.63 22.24
CA ALA A 90 -0.50 2.97 21.67
C ALA A 90 0.00 2.96 20.21
N TRP A 91 0.85 2.00 19.83
CA TRP A 91 1.31 1.91 18.44
C TRP A 91 0.21 1.34 17.54
N ARG A 92 -0.54 0.34 18.01
CA ARG A 92 -1.66 -0.22 17.24
C ARG A 92 -2.73 0.82 16.94
N GLU A 93 -3.06 1.65 17.92
CA GLU A 93 -4.05 2.73 17.77
C GLU A 93 -3.59 3.82 16.79
N ILE A 94 -2.29 4.18 16.81
CA ILE A 94 -1.74 5.19 15.89
C ILE A 94 -1.75 4.72 14.43
N TYR A 95 -1.62 3.40 14.21
CA TYR A 95 -1.51 2.81 12.87
C TYR A 95 -2.75 1.98 12.49
N ASP A 96 -3.91 2.30 13.05
CA ASP A 96 -5.17 1.63 12.69
C ASP A 96 -5.55 1.94 11.24
N VAL A 97 -5.36 0.96 10.37
CA VAL A 97 -5.69 1.05 8.94
C VAL A 97 -7.19 1.28 8.74
N ALA A 98 -8.05 0.96 9.71
CA ALA A 98 -9.48 1.22 9.61
C ALA A 98 -9.81 2.71 9.44
N ASP A 99 -8.95 3.61 9.91
CA ASP A 99 -9.13 5.06 9.82
C ASP A 99 -9.26 5.54 8.38
N ILE A 100 -8.56 4.90 7.42
CA ILE A 100 -8.61 5.31 6.01
C ILE A 100 -10.02 5.14 5.43
N PHE A 101 -10.82 4.24 5.99
CA PHE A 101 -12.17 3.92 5.55
C PHE A 101 -13.26 4.72 6.31
N ARG A 102 -12.91 5.41 7.40
CA ARG A 102 -13.89 6.16 8.21
C ARG A 102 -14.38 7.40 7.46
N GLY A 103 -15.70 7.63 7.48
CA GLY A 103 -16.33 8.83 6.91
C GLY A 103 -16.26 8.96 5.38
N GLN A 104 -15.92 7.89 4.65
CA GLN A 104 -15.82 7.89 3.20
C GLN A 104 -17.19 7.70 2.52
N SER A 105 -17.41 8.36 1.39
CA SER A 105 -18.54 8.07 0.50
C SER A 105 -18.38 6.69 -0.18
N PRO A 106 -19.45 6.09 -0.73
CA PRO A 106 -19.34 4.82 -1.46
C PRO A 106 -18.34 4.86 -2.63
N LEU A 107 -18.26 5.99 -3.33
CA LEU A 107 -17.30 6.17 -4.42
C LEU A 107 -15.86 6.25 -3.90
N GLU A 108 -15.62 7.03 -2.84
CA GLU A 108 -14.28 7.11 -2.21
C GLU A 108 -13.85 5.76 -1.66
N MET A 109 -14.76 5.02 -1.04
CA MET A 109 -14.53 3.65 -0.58
C MET A 109 -14.09 2.74 -1.73
N ALA A 110 -14.83 2.75 -2.84
CA ALA A 110 -14.48 1.96 -4.03
C ALA A 110 -13.11 2.37 -4.60
N LEU A 111 -12.80 3.66 -4.63
CA LEU A 111 -11.51 4.18 -5.09
C LEU A 111 -10.36 3.79 -4.16
N ILE A 112 -10.55 3.83 -2.83
CA ILE A 112 -9.56 3.37 -1.84
C ILE A 112 -9.30 1.89 -2.02
N VAL A 113 -10.35 1.07 -2.06
CA VAL A 113 -10.24 -0.38 -2.25
C VAL A 113 -9.53 -0.70 -3.57
N ALA A 114 -9.91 -0.08 -4.67
CA ALA A 114 -9.24 -0.26 -5.96
C ALA A 114 -7.77 0.20 -5.91
N SER A 115 -7.47 1.29 -5.21
CA SER A 115 -6.10 1.77 -5.05
C SER A 115 -5.25 0.78 -4.26
N VAL A 116 -5.72 0.35 -3.08
CA VAL A 116 -4.99 -0.57 -2.19
C VAL A 116 -4.85 -1.96 -2.82
N THR A 117 -5.85 -2.46 -3.53
CA THR A 117 -5.84 -3.83 -4.08
C THR A 117 -5.24 -3.95 -5.48
N LEU A 118 -5.24 -2.88 -6.29
CA LEU A 118 -4.74 -2.91 -7.67
C LEU A 118 -3.69 -1.83 -7.93
N GLY A 119 -3.99 -0.57 -7.61
CA GLY A 119 -3.11 0.56 -7.90
C GLY A 119 -1.74 0.44 -7.22
N ALA A 120 -1.74 0.22 -5.91
CA ALA A 120 -0.57 0.02 -5.07
C ALA A 120 0.25 -1.20 -5.52
N PRO A 121 -0.32 -2.41 -5.67
CA PRO A 121 0.42 -3.55 -6.22
C PRO A 121 1.12 -3.29 -7.55
N VAL A 122 0.48 -2.62 -8.50
CA VAL A 122 1.10 -2.33 -9.80
C VAL A 122 2.24 -1.32 -9.65
N CYS A 123 1.99 -0.20 -8.98
CA CYS A 123 2.93 0.92 -8.92
C CYS A 123 4.10 0.66 -7.98
N GLU A 124 3.84 0.01 -6.84
CA GLU A 124 4.87 -0.36 -5.87
C GLU A 124 5.76 -1.48 -6.40
N GLU A 125 5.23 -2.51 -7.06
CA GLU A 125 6.08 -3.54 -7.68
C GLU A 125 6.92 -2.95 -8.82
N PHE A 126 6.35 -2.07 -9.65
CA PHE A 126 7.11 -1.34 -10.66
C PHE A 126 8.30 -0.58 -10.06
N PHE A 127 8.07 0.13 -8.94
CA PHE A 127 9.11 0.92 -8.29
C PHE A 127 10.11 0.05 -7.51
N PHE A 128 9.65 -0.71 -6.52
CA PHE A 128 10.52 -1.44 -5.60
C PHE A 128 11.21 -2.63 -6.26
N ARG A 129 10.50 -3.39 -7.11
CA ARG A 129 11.07 -4.58 -7.76
C ARG A 129 11.64 -4.21 -9.12
N GLY A 130 10.89 -3.48 -9.93
CA GLY A 130 11.31 -3.09 -11.28
C GLY A 130 12.48 -2.11 -11.33
N ILE A 131 12.61 -1.21 -10.34
CA ILE A 131 13.63 -0.16 -10.36
C ILE A 131 14.63 -0.34 -9.22
N PHE A 132 14.16 -0.29 -7.97
CA PHE A 132 15.04 -0.25 -6.80
C PHE A 132 15.83 -1.55 -6.66
N PHE A 133 15.17 -2.70 -6.66
CA PHE A 133 15.84 -4.00 -6.58
C PHE A 133 16.76 -4.27 -7.78
N GLN A 134 16.30 -3.98 -9.01
CA GLN A 134 17.13 -4.18 -10.21
C GLN A 134 18.36 -3.26 -10.18
N GLY A 135 18.20 -2.02 -9.75
CA GLY A 135 19.31 -1.09 -9.53
C GLY A 135 20.28 -1.58 -8.46
N LEU A 136 19.80 -2.11 -7.32
CA LEU A 136 20.67 -2.71 -6.30
C LEU A 136 21.45 -3.92 -6.86
N LYS A 137 20.79 -4.76 -7.67
CA LYS A 137 21.40 -5.93 -8.30
C LYS A 137 22.51 -5.53 -9.28
N SER A 138 22.35 -4.45 -10.04
CA SER A 138 23.36 -4.00 -11.01
C SER A 138 24.66 -3.48 -10.37
N HIS A 139 24.66 -3.19 -9.06
CA HIS A 139 25.87 -2.82 -8.31
C HIS A 139 26.71 -4.03 -7.86
N GLY A 140 26.39 -5.26 -8.27
CA GLY A 140 27.27 -6.42 -8.16
C GLY A 140 27.22 -7.22 -6.85
N GLY A 141 26.20 -7.02 -6.02
CA GLY A 141 26.03 -7.81 -4.79
C GLY A 141 25.22 -9.12 -4.97
N PRO A 142 25.26 -10.05 -4.00
CA PRO A 142 24.48 -11.29 -4.05
C PRO A 142 22.97 -11.00 -4.20
N PRO A 143 22.26 -11.58 -5.19
CA PRO A 143 20.85 -11.26 -5.46
C PRO A 143 19.93 -11.38 -4.23
N LEU A 144 20.17 -12.37 -3.37
CA LEU A 144 19.37 -12.56 -2.16
C LEU A 144 19.56 -11.42 -1.14
N ARG A 145 20.77 -10.88 -1.01
CA ARG A 145 21.02 -9.72 -0.12
C ARG A 145 20.32 -8.48 -0.63
N MET A 146 20.37 -8.25 -1.95
CA MET A 146 19.69 -7.11 -2.58
C MET A 146 18.16 -7.24 -2.51
N LEU A 147 17.65 -8.47 -2.58
CA LEU A 147 16.23 -8.77 -2.40
C LEU A 147 15.77 -8.41 -0.98
N VAL A 148 16.48 -8.90 0.05
CA VAL A 148 16.15 -8.62 1.45
C VAL A 148 16.24 -7.12 1.75
N LEU A 149 17.27 -6.44 1.24
CA LEU A 149 17.39 -4.99 1.40
C LEU A 149 16.22 -4.25 0.75
N SER A 150 15.82 -4.63 -0.47
CA SER A 150 14.64 -4.07 -1.13
C SER A 150 13.36 -4.31 -0.33
N ALA A 151 13.17 -5.51 0.20
CA ALA A 151 12.03 -5.88 1.04
C ALA A 151 11.95 -5.06 2.34
N VAL A 152 13.08 -4.84 3.00
CA VAL A 152 13.17 -4.00 4.21
C VAL A 152 12.82 -2.56 3.89
N VAL A 153 13.36 -2.01 2.80
CA VAL A 153 13.07 -0.65 2.36
C VAL A 153 11.60 -0.50 2.00
N PHE A 154 11.02 -1.42 1.22
CA PHE A 154 9.60 -1.49 0.90
C PHE A 154 8.71 -1.44 2.15
N SER A 155 9.02 -2.26 3.16
CA SER A 155 8.27 -2.26 4.42
C SER A 155 8.43 -0.94 5.19
N ALA A 156 9.65 -0.40 5.27
CA ALA A 156 9.94 0.85 5.98
C ALA A 156 9.18 2.06 5.39
N PHE A 157 8.90 2.08 4.07
CA PHE A 157 8.12 3.15 3.45
C PHE A 157 6.69 3.27 3.98
N HIS A 158 6.16 2.23 4.61
CA HIS A 158 4.83 2.25 5.19
C HIS A 158 4.78 2.91 6.57
N LEU A 159 5.94 3.12 7.22
CA LEU A 159 6.06 3.73 8.55
C LEU A 159 5.18 3.08 9.63
N ASP A 160 4.77 1.83 9.43
CA ASP A 160 3.92 1.06 10.34
C ASP A 160 4.74 -0.10 10.93
N PRO A 161 5.15 0.00 12.21
CA PRO A 161 5.91 -1.05 12.89
C PRO A 161 5.10 -2.33 13.10
N VAL A 162 3.77 -2.27 13.14
CA VAL A 162 2.90 -3.43 13.40
C VAL A 162 2.91 -4.38 12.22
N GLY A 163 2.71 -3.87 11.00
CA GLY A 163 2.80 -4.66 9.78
C GLY A 163 4.22 -4.81 9.21
N PHE A 164 5.26 -4.29 9.88
CA PHE A 164 6.61 -4.22 9.30
C PHE A 164 7.14 -5.59 8.89
N LEU A 165 7.14 -6.57 9.80
CA LEU A 165 7.68 -7.91 9.51
C LEU A 165 6.89 -8.65 8.43
N ALA A 166 5.56 -8.53 8.45
CA ALA A 166 4.69 -9.11 7.43
C ALA A 166 4.98 -8.52 6.04
N ARG A 167 5.19 -7.21 5.94
CA ARG A 167 5.54 -6.54 4.67
C ARG A 167 6.96 -6.85 4.21
N VAL A 168 7.92 -7.07 5.11
CA VAL A 168 9.27 -7.54 4.72
C VAL A 168 9.16 -8.93 4.10
N GLU A 169 8.36 -9.82 4.68
CA GLU A 169 8.13 -11.16 4.13
C GLU A 169 7.50 -11.10 2.72
N LEU A 170 6.43 -10.33 2.54
CA LEU A 170 5.84 -10.09 1.22
C LEU A 170 6.84 -9.46 0.24
N GLY A 171 7.63 -8.51 0.76
CA GLY A 171 8.89 -8.02 0.23
C GLY A 171 9.68 -9.07 -0.55
N VAL A 172 10.11 -10.08 0.20
CA VAL A 172 10.91 -11.21 -0.25
C VAL A 172 10.14 -12.09 -1.21
N LEU A 173 8.87 -12.43 -0.93
CA LEU A 173 8.04 -13.27 -1.80
C LEU A 173 7.93 -12.69 -3.22
N PHE A 174 7.57 -11.41 -3.35
CA PHE A 174 7.34 -10.81 -4.67
C PHE A 174 8.64 -10.67 -5.45
N GLY A 175 9.74 -10.32 -4.78
CA GLY A 175 11.04 -10.26 -5.46
C GLY A 175 11.62 -11.64 -5.76
N TRP A 176 11.31 -12.69 -4.99
CA TRP A 176 11.59 -14.07 -5.36
C TRP A 176 10.82 -14.47 -6.64
N LEU A 177 9.53 -14.13 -6.74
CA LEU A 177 8.75 -14.34 -7.97
C LEU A 177 9.38 -13.62 -9.16
N LEU A 178 9.85 -12.38 -8.98
CA LEU A 178 10.60 -11.67 -10.03
C LEU A 178 11.90 -12.42 -10.38
N LEU A 179 12.69 -12.89 -9.41
CA LEU A 179 13.92 -13.64 -9.71
C LEU A 179 13.67 -14.95 -10.45
N ARG A 180 12.55 -15.62 -10.18
CA ARG A 180 12.20 -16.91 -10.78
C ARG A 180 11.60 -16.77 -12.18
N THR A 181 10.71 -15.81 -12.35
CA THR A 181 9.95 -15.62 -13.61
C THR A 181 10.56 -14.56 -14.51
N GLY A 182 11.37 -13.66 -13.93
CA GLY A 182 11.89 -12.43 -14.53
C GLY A 182 10.81 -11.48 -15.00
N SER A 183 9.59 -11.62 -14.48
CA SER A 183 8.45 -10.79 -14.78
C SER A 183 7.85 -10.22 -13.49
N LEU A 184 7.34 -9.00 -13.55
CA LEU A 184 6.64 -8.40 -12.39
C LEU A 184 5.24 -8.97 -12.19
N TRP A 185 4.58 -9.46 -13.24
CA TRP A 185 3.17 -9.85 -13.18
C TRP A 185 2.84 -10.87 -12.09
N PRO A 186 3.62 -11.95 -11.87
CA PRO A 186 3.37 -12.87 -10.77
C PRO A 186 3.46 -12.21 -9.39
N GLY A 187 4.42 -11.30 -9.20
CA GLY A 187 4.57 -10.50 -7.98
C GLY A 187 3.41 -9.52 -7.78
N ILE A 188 3.03 -8.79 -8.82
CA ILE A 188 1.89 -7.86 -8.83
C ILE A 188 0.61 -8.60 -8.41
N LEU A 189 0.34 -9.77 -9.01
CA LEU A 189 -0.88 -10.51 -8.69
C LEU A 189 -0.81 -11.21 -7.32
N ALA A 190 0.36 -11.63 -6.86
CA ALA A 190 0.54 -12.09 -5.47
C ALA A 190 0.24 -10.95 -4.46
N HIS A 191 0.70 -9.74 -4.76
CA HIS A 191 0.47 -8.54 -3.95
C HIS A 191 -1.01 -8.15 -3.97
N THR A 192 -1.64 -8.09 -5.15
CA THR A 192 -3.09 -7.88 -5.29
C THR A 192 -3.90 -8.91 -4.51
N ALA A 193 -3.54 -10.20 -4.60
CA ALA A 193 -4.21 -11.26 -3.85
C ALA A 193 -4.13 -11.03 -2.34
N ASN A 194 -2.94 -10.69 -1.83
CA ASN A 194 -2.74 -10.44 -0.41
C ASN A 194 -3.58 -9.26 0.10
N ASN A 195 -3.54 -8.13 -0.62
CA ASN A 195 -4.29 -6.93 -0.25
C ASN A 195 -5.80 -7.15 -0.38
N LEU A 196 -6.23 -7.93 -1.38
CA LEU A 196 -7.64 -8.29 -1.56
C LEU A 196 -8.14 -9.17 -0.41
N VAL A 197 -7.39 -10.21 -0.03
CA VAL A 197 -7.75 -11.06 1.12
C VAL A 197 -7.85 -10.21 2.39
N SER A 198 -6.85 -9.36 2.66
CA SER A 198 -6.88 -8.45 3.81
C SER A 198 -8.11 -7.54 3.80
N THR A 199 -8.44 -6.97 2.64
CA THR A 199 -9.58 -6.04 2.48
C THR A 199 -10.91 -6.76 2.67
N VAL A 200 -11.08 -7.96 2.09
CA VAL A 200 -12.29 -8.77 2.23
C VAL A 200 -12.49 -9.18 3.68
N LEU A 201 -11.44 -9.63 4.37
CA LEU A 201 -11.53 -9.99 5.79
C LEU A 201 -11.89 -8.78 6.67
N PHE A 202 -11.31 -7.61 6.39
CA PHE A 202 -11.63 -6.38 7.12
C PHE A 202 -13.12 -6.02 7.02
N PHE A 203 -13.70 -6.01 5.81
CA PHE A 203 -15.12 -5.68 5.64
C PHE A 203 -16.05 -6.82 6.08
N GLY A 204 -15.64 -8.08 5.89
CA GLY A 204 -16.39 -9.23 6.35
C GLY A 204 -16.53 -9.26 7.87
N ALA A 205 -15.45 -8.97 8.61
CA ALA A 205 -15.47 -8.88 10.06
C ALA A 205 -16.44 -7.79 10.57
N LYS A 206 -16.51 -6.64 9.88
CA LYS A 206 -17.46 -5.56 10.22
C LYS A 206 -18.92 -5.89 9.96
N GLN A 207 -19.22 -6.77 8.99
CA GLN A 207 -20.60 -7.19 8.72
C GLN A 207 -21.07 -8.27 9.68
N VAL A 208 -20.14 -9.08 10.19
CA VAL A 208 -20.39 -10.08 11.22
C VAL A 208 -20.13 -9.46 12.59
N GLU A 209 -20.83 -8.38 12.93
CA GLU A 209 -20.93 -7.92 14.32
C GLU A 209 -21.79 -8.93 15.09
N SER A 210 -21.13 -9.97 15.63
CA SER A 210 -21.74 -10.90 16.58
C SER A 210 -21.95 -10.19 17.92
N PRO A 211 -23.09 -10.35 18.60
CA PRO A 211 -23.31 -9.81 19.95
C PRO A 211 -22.28 -10.29 20.98
N GLN A 212 -21.57 -11.37 20.68
CA GLN A 212 -20.44 -11.88 21.45
C GLN A 212 -19.20 -11.83 20.60
N GLU A 213 -18.23 -11.02 21.02
CA GLU A 213 -16.89 -11.07 20.44
C GLU A 213 -16.24 -12.43 20.72
N PRO A 214 -15.48 -12.98 19.77
CA PRO A 214 -14.76 -14.23 19.98
C PRO A 214 -13.81 -14.10 21.16
N THR A 215 -13.75 -15.14 22.00
CA THR A 215 -12.75 -15.19 23.06
C THR A 215 -11.35 -15.23 22.46
N THR A 216 -10.35 -14.68 23.15
CA THR A 216 -8.94 -14.71 22.70
C THR A 216 -8.48 -16.12 22.33
N ARG A 217 -8.96 -17.15 23.04
CA ARG A 217 -8.66 -18.55 22.72
C ARG A 217 -9.25 -18.99 21.38
N GLN A 218 -10.48 -18.58 21.05
CA GLN A 218 -11.11 -18.89 19.77
C GLN A 218 -10.36 -18.23 18.61
N GLU A 219 -9.94 -16.97 18.76
CA GLU A 219 -9.12 -16.27 17.77
C GLU A 219 -7.78 -16.97 17.55
N GLN A 220 -7.07 -17.31 18.63
CA GLN A 220 -5.81 -18.06 18.57
C GLN A 220 -5.97 -19.38 17.83
N LEU A 221 -7.01 -20.15 18.16
CA LEU A 221 -7.29 -21.43 17.51
C LEU A 221 -7.59 -21.24 16.02
N ALA A 222 -8.41 -20.25 15.66
CA ALA A 222 -8.72 -19.96 14.26
C ALA A 222 -7.45 -19.60 13.47
N ILE A 223 -6.61 -18.71 14.01
CA ILE A 223 -5.37 -18.28 13.37
C ILE A 223 -4.40 -19.46 13.22
N LEU A 224 -4.25 -20.30 14.25
CA LEU A 224 -3.41 -21.49 14.19
C LEU A 224 -3.91 -22.50 13.13
N LEU A 225 -5.22 -22.75 13.05
CA LEU A 225 -5.79 -23.64 12.05
C LEU A 225 -5.58 -23.12 10.63
N PHE A 226 -5.83 -21.82 10.39
CA PHE A 226 -5.55 -21.20 9.10
C PHE A 226 -4.05 -21.21 8.75
N ALA A 227 -3.18 -21.00 9.73
CA ALA A 227 -1.73 -21.07 9.54
C ALA A 227 -1.26 -22.48 9.15
N LEU A 228 -1.77 -23.51 9.82
CA LEU A 228 -1.41 -24.91 9.55
C LEU A 228 -1.93 -25.34 8.17
N MET A 229 -3.20 -25.05 7.87
CA MET A 229 -3.79 -25.36 6.57
C MET A 229 -3.08 -24.59 5.45
N GLY A 230 -2.88 -23.28 5.63
CA GLY A 230 -2.16 -22.43 4.70
C GLY A 230 -0.74 -22.92 4.45
N SER A 231 -0.01 -23.32 5.51
CA SER A 231 1.35 -23.86 5.40
C SER A 231 1.39 -25.19 4.64
N GLY A 232 0.42 -26.07 4.87
CA GLY A 232 0.26 -27.31 4.11
C GLY A 232 0.03 -27.06 2.62
N VAL A 233 -0.87 -26.14 2.28
CA VAL A 233 -1.14 -25.74 0.89
C VAL A 233 0.07 -25.03 0.27
N LEU A 234 0.75 -24.16 1.01
CA LEU A 234 1.95 -23.46 0.55
C LEU A 234 3.06 -24.46 0.22
N TRP A 235 3.31 -25.42 1.11
CA TRP A 235 4.28 -26.48 0.88
C TRP A 235 3.92 -27.34 -0.34
N ALA A 236 2.64 -27.66 -0.53
CA ALA A 236 2.17 -28.39 -1.70
C ALA A 236 2.38 -27.59 -3.00
N LEU A 237 2.04 -26.30 -3.03
CA LEU A 237 2.26 -25.40 -4.17
C LEU A 237 3.74 -25.28 -4.51
N LEU A 238 4.60 -25.03 -3.51
CA LEU A 238 6.04 -24.93 -3.71
C LEU A 238 6.64 -26.27 -4.18
N SER A 239 6.18 -27.39 -3.63
CA SER A 239 6.60 -28.73 -4.07
C SER A 239 6.14 -29.04 -5.49
N ALA A 240 4.95 -28.57 -5.89
CA ALA A 240 4.44 -28.73 -7.25
C ALA A 240 5.34 -28.04 -8.28
N THR A 241 6.01 -26.93 -7.94
CA THR A 241 6.97 -26.28 -8.86
C THR A 241 8.14 -27.17 -9.27
N ARG A 242 8.49 -28.19 -8.46
CA ARG A 242 9.53 -29.18 -8.81
C ARG A 242 9.07 -30.15 -9.89
N ARG A 243 7.76 -30.45 -9.91
CA ARG A 243 7.14 -31.39 -10.85
C ARG A 243 6.59 -30.69 -12.10
N PHE A 244 6.15 -29.45 -11.95
CA PHE A 244 5.60 -28.60 -13.01
C PHE A 244 6.35 -27.26 -13.07
N PRO A 245 7.55 -27.22 -13.69
CA PRO A 245 8.35 -25.99 -13.78
C PRO A 245 7.63 -24.82 -14.47
N SER A 246 6.67 -25.12 -15.36
CA SER A 246 5.84 -24.12 -16.05
C SER A 246 5.04 -23.21 -15.11
N LEU A 247 4.80 -23.62 -13.86
CA LEU A 247 4.19 -22.78 -12.81
C LEU A 247 5.01 -21.51 -12.54
N LEU A 248 6.31 -21.55 -12.75
CA LEU A 248 7.22 -20.40 -12.61
C LEU A 248 7.63 -19.82 -13.98
N GLY A 249 6.97 -20.26 -15.05
CA GLY A 249 7.31 -19.90 -16.42
C GLY A 249 8.47 -20.73 -16.98
N PRO A 250 8.82 -20.53 -18.26
CA PRO A 250 9.94 -21.24 -18.88
C PRO A 250 11.25 -20.90 -18.14
N PRO A 251 12.14 -21.88 -17.89
CA PRO A 251 13.44 -21.60 -17.31
C PRO A 251 14.19 -20.62 -18.22
N ARG A 252 14.53 -19.42 -17.71
CA ARG A 252 15.33 -18.48 -18.47
C ARG A 252 16.76 -19.00 -18.59
N PRO A 253 17.39 -18.93 -19.78
CA PRO A 253 18.81 -19.22 -19.89
C PRO A 253 19.60 -18.24 -19.03
N ALA A 254 20.56 -18.75 -18.25
CA ALA A 254 21.37 -17.99 -17.29
C ALA A 254 22.02 -16.73 -17.91
N GLN A 255 22.32 -16.76 -19.21
CA GLN A 255 22.91 -15.66 -19.96
C GLN A 255 22.05 -14.38 -20.02
N VAL A 256 20.72 -14.47 -19.87
CA VAL A 256 19.83 -13.28 -19.84
C VAL A 256 19.80 -12.64 -18.44
N VAL A 257 20.20 -13.38 -17.40
CA VAL A 257 20.25 -12.91 -16.01
C VAL A 257 21.51 -12.08 -15.73
N GLU A 258 22.53 -12.25 -16.57
CA GLU A 258 23.90 -11.68 -16.46
C GLU A 258 24.31 -10.77 -17.63
N ALA A 259 23.50 -10.66 -18.69
CA ALA A 259 23.81 -9.76 -19.79
C ALA A 259 24.05 -8.35 -19.23
N PRO A 260 25.24 -7.75 -19.46
CA PRO A 260 25.52 -6.40 -18.97
C PRO A 260 24.40 -5.47 -19.43
N GLU A 261 23.91 -4.64 -18.52
CA GLU A 261 22.99 -3.58 -18.92
C GLU A 261 23.61 -2.86 -20.13
N PRO A 262 22.84 -2.59 -21.20
CA PRO A 262 23.38 -1.86 -22.33
C PRO A 262 24.00 -0.57 -21.79
N PRO A 263 25.21 -0.20 -22.26
CA PRO A 263 25.91 0.97 -21.76
C PRO A 263 24.96 2.16 -21.80
N VAL A 264 24.94 2.95 -20.72
CA VAL A 264 24.19 4.21 -20.65
C VAL A 264 24.63 5.04 -21.86
N GLN A 265 23.84 5.04 -22.92
CA GLN A 265 24.19 5.80 -24.12
C GLN A 265 23.99 7.28 -23.77
N PRO A 266 25.05 8.11 -23.85
CA PRO A 266 24.95 9.54 -23.65
C PRO A 266 24.39 10.19 -24.93
N GLU A 267 23.27 9.70 -25.44
CA GLU A 267 22.48 10.49 -26.39
C GLU A 267 22.10 11.80 -25.69
N PRO A 268 22.02 12.94 -26.39
CA PRO A 268 21.63 14.20 -25.78
C PRO A 268 20.25 14.01 -25.15
N PHE A 269 20.25 13.88 -23.82
CA PHE A 269 19.07 13.57 -23.04
C PHE A 269 17.95 14.50 -23.49
N PRO A 270 16.73 14.02 -23.81
CA PRO A 270 15.59 14.91 -23.71
C PRO A 270 15.67 15.51 -22.31
N GLY A 271 15.91 16.83 -22.22
CA GLY A 271 16.24 17.45 -20.95
C GLY A 271 15.24 17.00 -19.90
N LEU A 272 15.70 16.63 -18.69
CA LEU A 272 14.86 16.03 -17.64
C LEU A 272 13.49 16.71 -17.50
N LEU A 273 13.46 18.03 -17.72
CA LEU A 273 12.25 18.84 -17.84
C LEU A 273 11.25 18.34 -18.89
N ARG A 274 11.66 18.03 -20.13
CA ARG A 274 10.80 17.47 -21.19
C ARG A 274 10.20 16.12 -20.81
N LEU A 275 10.96 15.27 -20.11
CA LEU A 275 10.44 13.99 -19.59
C LEU A 275 9.47 14.20 -18.43
N ALA A 276 9.74 15.18 -17.57
CA ALA A 276 8.91 15.48 -16.40
C ALA A 276 7.64 16.29 -16.74
N LEU A 277 7.65 17.10 -17.81
CA LEU A 277 6.58 18.05 -18.13
C LEU A 277 5.20 17.39 -18.30
N PRO A 278 5.05 16.27 -19.04
CA PRO A 278 3.75 15.59 -19.16
C PRO A 278 3.23 15.07 -17.82
N TRP A 279 4.11 14.54 -16.96
CA TRP A 279 3.75 14.06 -15.63
C TRP A 279 3.36 15.21 -14.70
N ALA A 280 4.12 16.30 -14.71
CA ALA A 280 3.83 17.50 -13.93
C ALA A 280 2.50 18.14 -14.38
N PHE A 281 2.28 18.24 -15.69
CA PHE A 281 1.03 18.75 -16.25
C PHE A 281 -0.16 17.87 -15.85
N ALA A 282 -0.04 16.54 -15.98
CA ALA A 282 -1.08 15.60 -15.57
C ALA A 282 -1.35 15.66 -14.06
N ALA A 283 -0.32 15.82 -13.23
CA ALA A 283 -0.47 15.97 -11.78
C ALA A 283 -1.22 17.26 -11.41
N VAL A 284 -0.86 18.39 -12.02
CA VAL A 284 -1.55 19.68 -11.81
C VAL A 284 -2.98 19.61 -12.31
N LEU A 285 -3.22 19.00 -13.47
CA LEU A 285 -4.55 18.81 -14.02
C LEU A 285 -5.41 17.93 -13.11
N SER A 286 -4.84 16.83 -12.58
CA SER A 286 -5.51 15.92 -11.65
C SER A 286 -5.90 16.63 -10.34
N LEU A 287 -5.00 17.43 -9.76
CA LEU A 287 -5.28 18.24 -8.57
C LEU A 287 -6.36 19.31 -8.83
N SER A 288 -6.28 19.97 -10.00
CA SER A 288 -7.25 21.00 -10.41
C SER A 288 -8.64 20.40 -10.63
N ALA A 289 -8.70 19.24 -11.30
CA ALA A 289 -9.93 18.48 -11.51
C ALA A 289 -10.53 18.02 -10.18
N TYR A 290 -9.72 17.47 -9.26
CA TYR A 290 -10.20 17.07 -7.94
C TYR A 290 -10.82 18.26 -7.19
N LYS A 291 -10.15 19.41 -7.17
CA LYS A 291 -10.66 20.63 -6.54
C LYS A 291 -11.97 21.12 -7.18
N ALA A 292 -12.11 20.98 -8.48
CA ALA A 292 -13.33 21.39 -9.20
C ALA A 292 -14.49 20.42 -8.99
N LEU A 293 -14.22 19.12 -8.88
CA LEU A 293 -15.23 18.06 -8.70
C LEU A 293 -15.70 17.91 -7.24
N ASP A 294 -14.83 18.17 -6.26
CA ASP A 294 -15.14 18.02 -4.83
C ASP A 294 -14.73 19.26 -4.01
N PRO A 295 -15.24 20.46 -4.34
CA PRO A 295 -14.88 21.69 -3.62
C PRO A 295 -15.30 21.66 -2.15
N LEU A 296 -16.36 20.91 -1.83
CA LEU A 296 -16.85 20.76 -0.47
C LEU A 296 -15.94 19.86 0.37
N GLY A 297 -15.54 18.70 -0.16
CA GLY A 297 -14.56 17.82 0.49
C GLY A 297 -13.24 18.53 0.75
N VAL A 298 -12.73 19.30 -0.23
CA VAL A 298 -11.52 20.11 -0.06
C VAL A 298 -11.65 21.10 1.11
N ARG A 299 -12.79 21.80 1.24
CA ARG A 299 -13.02 22.73 2.36
C ARG A 299 -13.08 22.01 3.71
N LEU A 300 -13.74 20.85 3.78
CA LEU A 300 -13.78 20.03 5.00
C LEU A 300 -12.37 19.60 5.41
N SER A 301 -11.57 19.10 4.49
CA SER A 301 -10.19 18.70 4.77
C SER A 301 -9.30 19.88 5.16
N GLN A 302 -9.52 21.08 4.61
CA GLN A 302 -8.84 22.30 5.06
C GLN A 302 -9.20 22.68 6.52
N ILE A 303 -10.47 22.51 6.90
CA ILE A 303 -10.91 22.66 8.30
C ILE A 303 -10.21 21.62 9.18
N ASP A 304 -10.10 20.38 8.69
CA ASP A 304 -9.48 19.27 9.41
C ASP A 304 -8.00 19.51 9.70
N LEU A 305 -7.28 20.04 8.71
CA LEU A 305 -5.88 20.44 8.80
C LEU A 305 -5.67 21.66 9.69
N ARG A 306 -6.58 22.63 9.66
CA ARG A 306 -6.50 23.84 10.48
C ARG A 306 -6.73 23.57 11.96
N TYR A 307 -7.58 22.58 12.26
CA TYR A 307 -7.94 22.19 13.62
C TYR A 307 -7.65 20.69 13.82
N PRO A 308 -6.37 20.30 13.95
CA PRO A 308 -6.01 18.90 14.15
C PRO A 308 -6.55 18.40 15.50
N LEU A 309 -7.07 17.18 15.49
CA LEU A 309 -7.59 16.51 16.67
C LEU A 309 -6.58 15.49 17.17
N LYS A 310 -6.51 15.33 18.49
CA LYS A 310 -5.74 14.24 19.09
C LYS A 310 -6.54 12.93 18.93
N PRO A 311 -5.86 11.80 18.65
CA PRO A 311 -6.49 10.49 18.69
C PRO A 311 -7.18 10.27 20.04
N VAL A 312 -8.33 9.61 20.00
CA VAL A 312 -9.08 9.19 21.18
C VAL A 312 -8.68 7.75 21.47
N PRO A 313 -8.04 7.46 22.63
CA PRO A 313 -7.73 6.08 23.02
C PRO A 313 -8.99 5.21 23.12
N GLU A 314 -8.87 3.90 22.91
CA GLU A 314 -9.99 2.97 23.03
C GLU A 314 -10.55 2.89 24.46
N ASP A 315 -9.72 3.18 25.47
CA ASP A 315 -10.09 3.21 26.89
C ASP A 315 -10.55 4.60 27.37
N ALA A 316 -10.71 5.56 26.45
CA ALA A 316 -11.23 6.88 26.80
C ALA A 316 -12.67 6.80 27.32
N PRO A 317 -13.09 7.70 28.23
CA PRO A 317 -14.45 7.72 28.75
C PRO A 317 -15.50 7.72 27.64
N ASP A 318 -16.61 6.99 27.82
CA ASP A 318 -17.71 6.87 26.84
C ASP A 318 -18.19 8.23 26.33
N ALA A 319 -18.20 9.25 27.19
CA ALA A 319 -18.57 10.61 26.84
C ALA A 319 -17.65 11.22 25.77
N LEU A 320 -16.33 10.98 25.86
CA LEU A 320 -15.34 11.49 24.91
C LEU A 320 -15.38 10.71 23.59
N GLN A 321 -15.64 9.40 23.64
CA GLN A 321 -15.89 8.59 22.45
C GLN A 321 -17.17 9.05 21.72
N ALA A 322 -18.25 9.29 22.46
CA ALA A 322 -19.51 9.81 21.93
C ALA A 322 -19.34 11.20 21.31
N GLU A 323 -18.57 12.09 21.95
CA GLU A 323 -18.26 13.44 21.43
C GLU A 323 -17.46 13.37 20.11
N ARG A 324 -16.50 12.44 20.00
CA ARG A 324 -15.75 12.19 18.75
C ARG A 324 -16.67 11.67 17.65
N LYS A 325 -17.49 10.66 17.95
CA LYS A 325 -18.45 10.08 17.00
C LYS A 325 -19.45 11.13 16.50
N ALA A 326 -19.97 11.98 17.39
CA ALA A 326 -20.88 13.06 17.02
C ALA A 326 -20.23 14.08 16.07
N LEU A 327 -18.95 14.40 16.27
CA LEU A 327 -18.20 15.26 15.35
C LEU A 327 -18.01 14.61 13.97
N ASP A 328 -17.75 13.30 13.92
CA ASP A 328 -17.62 12.57 12.66
C ASP A 328 -18.96 12.53 11.89
N GLU A 329 -20.07 12.29 12.60
CA GLU A 329 -21.42 12.37 12.03
C GLU A 329 -21.73 13.78 11.52
N LEU A 330 -21.34 14.81 12.28
CA LEU A 330 -21.49 16.21 11.86
C LEU A 330 -20.69 16.50 10.58
N ARG A 331 -19.46 15.97 10.46
CA ARG A 331 -18.65 16.08 9.24
C ARG A 331 -19.36 15.44 8.05
N VAL A 332 -19.94 14.26 8.22
CA VAL A 332 -20.68 13.54 7.17
C VAL A 332 -21.91 14.33 6.74
N ARG A 333 -22.69 14.87 7.69
CA ARG A 333 -23.85 15.72 7.40
C ARG A 333 -23.44 17.01 6.69
N ALA A 334 -22.36 17.65 7.11
CA ALA A 334 -21.81 18.83 6.45
C ALA A 334 -21.37 18.52 5.01
N ARG A 335 -20.79 17.33 4.77
CA ARG A 335 -20.44 16.85 3.42
C ARG A 335 -21.66 16.63 2.53
N ARG A 336 -22.80 16.25 3.09
CA ARG A 336 -24.06 16.09 2.35
C ARG A 336 -24.80 17.42 2.15
N GLY A 337 -24.30 18.51 2.73
CA GLY A 337 -24.98 19.81 2.71
C GLY A 337 -26.19 19.87 3.64
N GLU A 338 -26.33 18.92 4.57
CA GLU A 338 -27.44 18.87 5.53
C GLU A 338 -27.27 19.88 6.68
N VAL A 339 -26.03 20.32 6.94
CA VAL A 339 -25.67 21.36 7.90
C VAL A 339 -24.66 22.33 7.30
N PRO A 340 -24.61 23.60 7.76
CA PRO A 340 -23.59 24.56 7.34
C PRO A 340 -22.17 24.08 7.70
N LEU A 341 -21.20 24.41 6.85
CA LEU A 341 -19.78 24.08 7.11
C LEU A 341 -19.25 24.76 8.37
N GLU A 342 -19.77 25.94 8.68
CA GLU A 342 -19.38 26.74 9.82
C GLU A 342 -19.70 26.02 11.14
N GLU A 343 -20.79 25.26 11.19
CA GLU A 343 -21.18 24.47 12.36
C GLU A 343 -20.13 23.38 12.65
N TYR A 344 -19.75 22.63 11.62
CA TYR A 344 -18.65 21.66 11.71
C TYR A 344 -17.32 22.32 12.09
N ALA A 345 -17.00 23.46 11.48
CA ALA A 345 -15.75 24.17 11.73
C ALA A 345 -15.65 24.68 13.17
N GLN A 346 -16.74 25.20 13.73
CA GLN A 346 -16.81 25.68 15.11
C GLN A 346 -16.64 24.52 16.10
N GLU A 347 -17.36 23.42 15.88
CA GLU A 347 -17.33 22.26 16.76
C GLU A 347 -15.95 21.58 16.74
N ARG A 348 -15.36 21.42 15.56
CA ARG A 348 -13.99 20.91 15.44
C ARG A 348 -12.96 21.83 16.11
N ALA A 349 -13.09 23.14 15.90
CA ALA A 349 -12.21 24.11 16.53
C ALA A 349 -12.31 24.06 18.07
N ARG A 350 -13.52 23.89 18.62
CA ARG A 350 -13.75 23.72 20.06
C ARG A 350 -13.01 22.49 20.60
N GLN A 351 -13.19 21.33 19.97
CA GLN A 351 -12.55 20.10 20.41
C GLN A 351 -11.03 20.12 20.23
N SER A 352 -10.51 20.76 19.18
CA SER A 352 -9.05 20.91 18.96
C SER A 352 -8.34 21.72 20.05
N LYS A 353 -9.07 22.62 20.71
CA LYS A 353 -8.55 23.51 21.76
C LYS A 353 -8.79 22.99 23.18
N GLN A 354 -9.58 21.93 23.36
CA GLN A 354 -9.82 21.39 24.69
C GLN A 354 -8.52 20.84 25.28
N PRO A 355 -8.08 21.32 26.46
CA PRO A 355 -7.06 20.62 27.23
C PRO A 355 -7.59 19.23 27.60
N ARG A 356 -6.71 18.23 27.78
CA ARG A 356 -7.10 16.90 28.29
C ARG A 356 -7.87 17.11 29.59
N ARG A 357 -9.20 17.06 29.54
CA ARG A 357 -9.99 16.71 30.71
C ARG A 357 -9.67 15.23 30.89
N ASP A 358 -9.05 14.90 32.00
CA ASP A 358 -8.67 13.54 32.40
C ASP A 358 -7.31 13.09 31.86
N ALA A 359 -6.24 13.71 32.36
CA ALA A 359 -5.06 12.95 32.73
C ALA A 359 -5.11 12.77 34.25
N PRO A 360 -5.24 11.54 34.79
CA PRO A 360 -4.80 11.28 36.17
C PRO A 360 -3.30 11.52 36.33
#